data_AF-A0A2T6NJ58-F1
#
_entry.id   AF-A0A2T6NJ58-F1
#
_cell.length_a   1.000
_cell.length_b   1.000
_cell.length_c   1.000
_cell.angle_alpha   90.00
_cell.angle_beta   90.00
_cell.angle_gamma   90.00
#
_symmetry.space_group_name_H-M   'P 1'
#
loop_
_entity.id
_entity.type
_entity.pdbx_description
1 polymer ?
#
loop_
_entity_poly.entity_id
_entity_poly.type
_entity_poly.pdbx_seq_one_letter_code
_entity_poly.pdbx_strand_id
1 'polypeptide(L)'
;MVNNPLAGAGYLIQGLGLLNKPGLRRFVAIPLLVNIIVFSLLIWLGIGQFEQLMDRFLPNDESWLSWLRWLLWPLFAITLILIIFYTFTVIANLIAAPFNGLLAEKVEHYLGGELPKQSTGAKQMFKDVAPALLSELRKLLYFLLRAIPLLILFLIPGLNVAAPFLWMLFSAWFLALEYGDYPMANHNLAFKQQHKRLKQARLPSLSFGGGLTLMMMVPILNFFAMPAAVAGATLFWHERLRHIKS
;
A
#
# COMPACT_ATOMS: atom_id res chain seq x y z
N MET A 1 -1.38 28.58 12.86
CA MET A 1 -2.29 27.46 12.48
C MET A 1 -2.21 26.41 13.57
N VAL A 2 -3.33 26.19 14.28
CA VAL A 2 -3.38 25.36 15.49
C VAL A 2 -2.94 23.93 15.16
N ASN A 3 -2.01 23.40 15.96
CA ASN A 3 -1.59 21.99 15.95
C ASN A 3 -2.77 21.12 16.45
N ASN A 4 -3.86 21.04 15.69
CA ASN A 4 -4.92 20.09 16.01
C ASN A 4 -4.40 18.67 15.73
N PRO A 5 -4.21 17.83 16.76
CA PRO A 5 -3.64 16.49 16.61
C PRO A 5 -4.54 15.57 15.79
N LEU A 6 -5.86 15.84 15.72
CA LEU A 6 -6.83 15.04 14.97
C LEU A 6 -7.01 15.52 13.52
N ALA A 7 -6.36 16.61 13.12
CA ALA A 7 -6.52 17.16 11.77
C ALA A 7 -6.13 16.16 10.67
N GLY A 8 -5.18 15.27 10.94
CA GLY A 8 -4.74 14.26 9.97
C GLY A 8 -5.81 13.25 9.60
N ALA A 9 -6.52 12.70 10.58
CA ALA A 9 -7.65 11.79 10.32
C ALA A 9 -8.76 12.46 9.50
N GLY A 10 -8.98 13.77 9.71
CA GLY A 10 -9.91 14.57 8.91
C GLY A 10 -9.55 14.60 7.43
N TYR A 11 -8.26 14.61 7.07
CA TYR A 11 -7.82 14.54 5.68
C TYR A 11 -8.16 13.22 5.00
N LEU A 12 -8.15 12.11 5.74
CA LEU A 12 -8.54 10.79 5.20
C LEU A 12 -10.04 10.76 4.86
N ILE A 13 -10.89 11.28 5.76
CA ILE A 13 -12.35 11.34 5.56
C ILE A 13 -12.69 12.28 4.39
N GLN A 14 -12.02 13.44 4.31
CA GLN A 14 -12.18 14.35 3.18
C GLN A 14 -11.68 13.71 1.87
N GLY A 15 -10.58 12.95 1.94
CA GLY A 15 -10.06 12.15 0.82
C GLY A 15 -11.09 11.18 0.27
N LEU A 16 -11.81 10.45 1.13
CA LEU A 16 -12.95 9.62 0.72
C LEU A 16 -14.03 10.42 -0.01
N GLY A 17 -14.36 11.60 0.49
CA GLY A 17 -15.31 12.51 -0.16
C GLY A 17 -14.84 12.97 -1.56
N LEU A 18 -13.54 13.20 -1.74
CA LEU A 18 -12.95 13.60 -3.03
C LEU A 18 -13.08 12.49 -4.08
N LEU A 19 -13.00 11.21 -3.70
CA LEU A 19 -13.14 10.09 -4.63
C LEU A 19 -14.49 10.08 -5.35
N ASN A 20 -15.54 10.67 -4.75
CA ASN A 20 -16.86 10.78 -5.35
C ASN A 20 -16.96 11.84 -6.45
N LYS A 21 -15.95 12.71 -6.63
CA LYS A 21 -15.96 13.74 -7.68
C LYS A 21 -15.83 13.13 -9.09
N PRO A 22 -16.54 13.67 -10.09
CA PRO A 22 -16.44 13.19 -11.46
C PRO A 22 -14.99 13.33 -11.97
N GLY A 23 -14.50 12.31 -12.66
CA GLY A 23 -13.11 12.24 -13.15
C GLY A 23 -12.12 11.55 -12.20
N LEU A 24 -12.36 11.56 -10.87
CA LEU A 24 -11.53 10.83 -9.90
C LEU A 24 -11.97 9.37 -9.72
N ARG A 25 -13.28 9.08 -9.85
CA ARG A 25 -13.85 7.73 -9.71
C ARG A 25 -13.16 6.67 -10.56
N ARG A 26 -12.71 7.03 -11.78
CA ARG A 26 -12.03 6.09 -12.70
C ARG A 26 -10.70 5.58 -12.16
N PHE A 27 -9.99 6.37 -11.36
CA PHE A 27 -8.73 5.98 -10.73
C PHE A 27 -8.93 5.00 -9.57
N VAL A 28 -10.16 4.85 -9.09
CA VAL A 28 -10.56 3.81 -8.13
C VAL A 28 -11.12 2.60 -8.85
N ALA A 29 -12.03 2.83 -9.81
CA ALA A 29 -12.72 1.77 -10.51
C ALA A 29 -11.81 0.94 -11.42
N ILE A 30 -10.88 1.58 -12.17
CA ILE A 30 -10.02 0.86 -13.12
C ILE A 30 -9.08 -0.13 -12.41
N PRO A 31 -8.28 0.26 -11.39
CA PRO A 31 -7.45 -0.71 -10.67
C PRO A 31 -8.25 -1.85 -10.04
N LEU A 32 -9.43 -1.55 -9.49
CA LEU A 32 -10.31 -2.55 -8.89
C LEU A 32 -10.83 -3.53 -9.94
N LEU A 33 -11.29 -3.05 -11.10
CA LEU A 33 -11.73 -3.92 -12.20
C LEU A 33 -10.58 -4.80 -12.71
N VAL A 34 -9.39 -4.23 -12.89
CA VAL A 34 -8.22 -4.99 -13.32
C VAL A 34 -7.85 -6.06 -12.28
N ASN A 35 -7.90 -5.73 -10.99
CA ASN A 35 -7.67 -6.71 -9.92
C ASN A 35 -8.71 -7.84 -9.94
N ILE A 36 -9.99 -7.53 -10.16
CA ILE A 36 -11.03 -8.57 -10.30
C ILE A 36 -10.73 -9.49 -11.48
N ILE A 37 -10.34 -8.94 -12.63
CA ILE A 37 -10.01 -9.72 -13.83
C ILE A 37 -8.80 -10.61 -13.58
N VAL A 38 -7.70 -10.06 -13.06
CA VAL A 38 -6.46 -10.79 -12.75
C VAL A 38 -6.73 -11.89 -11.72
N PHE A 39 -7.46 -11.58 -10.65
CA PHE A 39 -7.77 -12.54 -9.60
C PHE A 39 -8.62 -13.69 -10.13
N SER A 40 -9.66 -13.39 -10.92
CA SER A 40 -10.52 -14.39 -11.54
C SER A 40 -9.73 -15.28 -12.50
N LEU A 41 -8.83 -14.70 -13.30
CA LEU A 41 -7.95 -15.44 -14.21
C LEU A 41 -6.99 -16.35 -13.45
N LEU A 42 -6.36 -15.87 -12.37
CA LEU A 42 -5.44 -16.66 -11.56
C LEU A 42 -6.15 -17.82 -10.86
N ILE A 43 -7.37 -17.62 -10.36
CA ILE A 43 -8.18 -18.71 -9.79
C ILE A 43 -8.53 -19.74 -10.87
N TRP A 44 -9.01 -19.27 -12.03
CA TRP A 44 -9.39 -20.17 -13.13
C TRP A 44 -8.20 -21.02 -13.60
N LEU A 45 -7.04 -20.39 -13.81
CA LEU A 45 -5.79 -21.09 -14.14
C LEU A 45 -5.34 -22.02 -13.00
N GLY A 46 -5.43 -21.55 -11.76
CA GLY A 46 -5.03 -22.30 -10.58
C GLY A 46 -5.82 -23.60 -10.43
N ILE A 47 -7.15 -23.53 -10.51
CA ILE A 47 -8.02 -24.72 -10.44
C ILE A 47 -7.74 -25.66 -11.62
N GLY A 48 -7.59 -25.14 -12.84
CA GLY A 48 -7.30 -25.96 -14.02
C GLY A 48 -5.94 -26.68 -13.95
N GLN A 49 -4.92 -26.05 -13.37
CA GLN A 49 -3.61 -26.65 -13.17
C GLN A 49 -3.57 -27.57 -11.95
N PHE A 50 -4.43 -27.36 -10.95
CA PHE A 50 -4.42 -28.12 -9.69
C PHE A 50 -4.60 -29.62 -9.92
N GLU A 51 -5.64 -30.02 -10.66
CA GLU A 51 -5.91 -31.43 -10.97
C GLU A 51 -4.77 -32.04 -11.80
N GLN A 52 -4.28 -31.34 -12.82
CA GLN A 52 -3.18 -31.82 -13.67
C GLN A 52 -1.86 -32.02 -12.90
N LEU A 53 -1.55 -31.09 -12.00
CA LEU A 53 -0.36 -31.19 -11.13
C LEU A 53 -0.55 -32.32 -10.12
N MET A 54 -1.76 -32.50 -9.58
CA MET A 54 -2.05 -33.61 -8.70
C MET A 54 -1.82 -34.96 -9.38
N ASP A 55 -2.44 -35.18 -10.53
CA ASP A 55 -2.31 -36.45 -11.26
C ASP A 55 -0.88 -36.72 -11.73
N ARG A 56 -0.10 -35.67 -11.99
CA ARG A 56 1.31 -35.80 -12.40
C ARG A 56 2.26 -36.12 -11.25
N PHE A 57 2.01 -35.58 -10.06
CA PHE A 57 2.95 -35.68 -8.93
C PHE A 57 2.52 -36.67 -7.84
N LEU A 58 1.26 -37.08 -7.80
CA LEU A 58 0.75 -37.99 -6.78
C LEU A 58 0.70 -39.44 -7.26
N PRO A 59 0.87 -40.41 -6.34
CA PRO A 59 0.72 -41.81 -6.66
C PRO A 59 -0.70 -42.11 -7.16
N ASN A 60 -0.80 -42.96 -8.18
CA ASN A 60 -2.07 -43.50 -8.65
C ASN A 60 -2.81 -44.23 -7.51
N ASP A 61 -4.15 -44.27 -7.58
CA ASP A 61 -4.99 -44.82 -6.51
C ASP A 61 -4.74 -46.32 -6.24
N GLU A 62 -4.23 -47.08 -7.22
CA GLU A 62 -3.86 -48.50 -7.09
C GLU A 62 -2.51 -48.72 -6.37
N SER A 63 -1.74 -47.65 -6.13
CA SER A 63 -0.47 -47.73 -5.41
C SER A 63 -0.69 -47.91 -3.91
N TRP A 64 0.17 -48.71 -3.26
CA TRP A 64 0.22 -48.79 -1.81
C TRP A 64 0.53 -47.43 -1.13
N LEU A 65 1.04 -46.46 -1.90
CA LEU A 65 1.29 -45.07 -1.46
C LEU A 65 0.04 -44.16 -1.58
N SER A 66 -1.13 -44.68 -1.96
CA SER A 66 -2.35 -43.88 -2.14
C SER A 66 -2.78 -43.13 -0.86
N TRP A 67 -2.44 -43.64 0.33
CA TRP A 67 -2.66 -42.93 1.60
C TRP A 67 -1.94 -41.57 1.66
N LEU A 68 -0.83 -41.41 0.94
CA LEU A 68 -0.08 -40.16 0.84
C LEU A 68 -0.87 -39.07 0.11
N ARG A 69 -1.82 -39.45 -0.76
CA ARG A 69 -2.67 -38.52 -1.52
C ARG A 69 -3.55 -37.70 -0.60
N TRP A 70 -4.10 -38.32 0.46
CA TRP A 70 -4.88 -37.62 1.49
C TRP A 70 -4.06 -36.55 2.24
N LEU A 71 -2.79 -36.82 2.52
CA LEU A 71 -1.90 -35.88 3.21
C LEU A 71 -1.37 -34.77 2.30
N LEU A 72 -1.01 -35.11 1.07
CA LEU A 72 -0.41 -34.19 0.12
C LEU A 72 -1.44 -33.27 -0.54
N TRP A 73 -2.69 -33.69 -0.68
CA TRP A 73 -3.78 -32.86 -1.21
C TRP A 73 -3.91 -31.51 -0.49
N PRO A 74 -4.09 -31.45 0.84
CA PRO A 74 -4.21 -30.17 1.54
C PRO A 74 -2.91 -29.35 1.48
N LEU A 75 -1.74 -30.01 1.48
CA LEU A 75 -0.46 -29.32 1.33
C LEU A 75 -0.33 -28.65 -0.05
N PHE A 76 -0.74 -29.35 -1.12
CA PHE A 76 -0.78 -28.80 -2.46
C PHE A 76 -1.80 -27.66 -2.58
N ALA A 77 -2.98 -27.82 -1.99
CA ALA A 77 -4.02 -26.79 -1.99
C ALA A 77 -3.52 -25.52 -1.28
N ILE A 78 -2.93 -25.65 -0.10
CA ILE A 78 -2.33 -24.52 0.63
C ILE A 78 -1.21 -23.88 -0.20
N THR A 79 -0.33 -24.68 -0.80
CA THR A 79 0.77 -24.19 -1.63
C THR A 79 0.25 -23.39 -2.83
N LEU A 80 -0.76 -23.91 -3.54
CA LEU A 80 -1.37 -23.23 -4.67
C LEU A 80 -2.07 -21.95 -4.24
N ILE A 81 -2.82 -21.96 -3.13
CA ILE A 81 -3.45 -20.77 -2.56
C ILE A 81 -2.39 -19.70 -2.25
N LEU A 82 -1.26 -20.09 -1.65
CA LEU A 82 -0.15 -19.18 -1.36
C LEU A 82 0.45 -18.61 -2.65
N ILE A 83 0.71 -19.44 -3.66
CA ILE A 83 1.24 -18.99 -4.96
C ILE A 83 0.27 -17.98 -5.58
N ILE A 84 -1.01 -18.32 -5.69
CA ILE A 84 -2.04 -17.42 -6.25
C ILE A 84 -2.10 -16.12 -5.45
N PHE A 85 -2.12 -16.19 -4.12
CA PHE A 85 -2.19 -15.03 -3.24
C PHE A 85 -0.99 -14.10 -3.42
N TYR A 86 0.24 -14.63 -3.41
CA TYR A 86 1.45 -13.82 -3.58
C TYR A 86 1.60 -13.28 -5.00
N THR A 87 1.33 -14.09 -6.02
CA THR A 87 1.35 -13.66 -7.42
C THR A 87 0.32 -12.55 -7.66
N PHE A 88 -0.91 -12.74 -7.18
CA PHE A 88 -1.96 -11.72 -7.23
C PHE A 88 -1.50 -10.44 -6.52
N THR A 89 -0.96 -10.55 -5.32
CA THR A 89 -0.50 -9.39 -4.53
C THR A 89 0.56 -8.58 -5.28
N VAL A 90 1.54 -9.25 -5.87
CA VAL A 90 2.60 -8.59 -6.66
C VAL A 90 2.01 -7.89 -7.88
N ILE A 91 1.15 -8.57 -8.65
CA ILE A 91 0.52 -8.00 -9.85
C ILE A 91 -0.39 -6.82 -9.50
N ALA A 92 -1.24 -6.98 -8.48
CA ALA A 92 -2.16 -5.94 -8.02
C ALA A 92 -1.41 -4.68 -7.56
N ASN A 93 -0.32 -4.84 -6.81
CA ASN A 93 0.52 -3.71 -6.37
C ASN A 93 1.22 -3.03 -7.55
N LEU A 94 1.76 -3.81 -8.50
CA LEU A 94 2.42 -3.27 -9.69
C LEU A 94 1.45 -2.47 -10.56
N ILE A 95 0.22 -2.95 -10.69
CA ILE A 95 -0.85 -2.27 -11.42
C ILE A 95 -1.33 -1.03 -10.66
N ALA A 96 -1.47 -1.07 -9.33
CA ALA A 96 -1.93 0.06 -8.54
C ALA A 96 -0.93 1.22 -8.49
N ALA A 97 0.38 0.92 -8.49
CA ALA A 97 1.45 1.91 -8.39
C ALA A 97 1.31 3.11 -9.35
N PRO A 98 1.16 2.95 -10.68
CA PRO A 98 0.97 4.07 -11.60
C PRO A 98 -0.33 4.83 -11.37
N PHE A 99 -1.42 4.16 -10.97
CA PHE A 99 -2.70 4.81 -10.71
C PHE A 99 -2.66 5.68 -9.46
N ASN A 100 -1.91 5.29 -8.43
CA ASN A 100 -1.77 6.07 -7.21
C ASN A 100 -1.05 7.40 -7.46
N GLY A 101 0.02 7.40 -8.26
CA GLY A 101 0.70 8.63 -8.67
C GLY A 101 -0.22 9.57 -9.48
N LEU A 102 -0.89 9.04 -10.50
CA LEU A 102 -1.83 9.80 -11.34
C LEU A 102 -3.05 10.30 -10.55
N LEU A 103 -3.54 9.52 -9.59
CA LEU A 103 -4.62 9.95 -8.70
C LEU A 103 -4.16 11.14 -7.85
N ALA A 104 -2.96 11.10 -7.29
CA ALA A 104 -2.41 12.22 -6.53
C ALA A 104 -2.30 13.49 -7.39
N GLU A 105 -1.79 13.38 -8.63
CA GLU A 105 -1.72 14.50 -9.57
C GLU A 105 -3.11 15.10 -9.87
N LYS A 106 -4.10 14.26 -10.16
CA LYS A 106 -5.46 14.73 -10.47
C LYS A 106 -6.18 15.31 -9.27
N VAL A 107 -5.97 14.76 -8.07
CA VAL A 107 -6.49 15.36 -6.84
C VAL A 107 -5.85 16.73 -6.62
N GLU A 108 -4.54 16.87 -6.82
CA GLU A 108 -3.86 18.15 -6.64
C GLU A 108 -4.33 19.22 -7.62
N HIS A 109 -4.51 18.86 -8.89
CA HIS A 109 -5.15 19.74 -9.87
C HIS A 109 -6.57 20.14 -9.48
N TYR A 110 -7.36 19.20 -8.93
CA TYR A 110 -8.71 19.50 -8.45
C TYR A 110 -8.70 20.49 -7.27
N LEU A 111 -7.66 20.46 -6.45
CA LEU A 111 -7.44 21.40 -5.34
C LEU A 111 -6.82 22.74 -5.80
N GLY A 112 -6.57 22.93 -7.10
CA GLY A 112 -5.94 24.15 -7.63
C GLY A 112 -4.42 24.22 -7.40
N GLY A 113 -3.76 23.09 -7.17
CA GLY A 113 -2.30 23.00 -7.14
C GLY A 113 -1.68 23.03 -8.54
N GLU A 114 -0.48 23.60 -8.64
CA GLU A 114 0.34 23.56 -9.84
C GLU A 114 1.45 22.53 -9.67
N LEU A 115 1.50 21.55 -10.57
CA LEU A 115 2.60 20.59 -10.62
C LEU A 115 3.81 21.21 -11.33
N PRO A 116 5.04 20.86 -10.93
CA PRO A 116 6.23 21.23 -11.69
C PRO A 116 6.09 20.76 -13.14
N LYS A 117 6.52 21.58 -14.11
CA LYS A 117 6.56 21.17 -15.52
C LYS A 117 7.43 19.92 -15.66
N GLN A 118 6.82 18.76 -15.88
CA GLN A 118 7.54 17.53 -16.17
C GLN A 118 8.03 17.59 -17.61
N SER A 119 9.32 17.41 -17.84
CA SER A 119 9.90 17.30 -19.17
C SER A 119 9.55 15.93 -19.77
N THR A 120 8.70 15.91 -20.80
CA THR A 120 8.29 14.70 -21.51
C THR A 120 9.42 14.14 -22.38
N GLY A 121 9.81 12.88 -22.16
CA GLY A 121 10.72 12.12 -23.03
C GLY A 121 11.10 10.74 -22.45
N ALA A 122 11.30 9.74 -23.32
CA ALA A 122 11.63 8.37 -22.89
C ALA A 122 12.91 8.28 -22.03
N LYS A 123 13.88 9.16 -22.28
CA LYS A 123 15.12 9.29 -21.49
C LYS A 123 14.88 9.84 -20.08
N GLN A 124 13.85 10.66 -19.91
CA GLN A 124 13.45 11.20 -18.61
C GLN A 124 12.68 10.14 -17.81
N MET A 125 11.79 9.37 -18.46
CA MET A 125 11.08 8.25 -17.84
C MET A 125 12.05 7.21 -17.22
N PHE A 126 13.12 6.83 -17.92
CA PHE A 126 14.16 5.95 -17.35
C PHE A 126 14.96 6.61 -16.21
N LYS A 127 15.16 7.93 -16.26
CA LYS A 127 15.81 8.69 -15.19
C LYS A 127 14.94 8.81 -13.95
N ASP A 128 13.62 8.75 -14.08
CA ASP A 128 12.68 8.91 -12.96
C ASP A 128 12.42 7.56 -12.25
N VAL A 129 12.56 6.43 -12.96
CA VAL A 129 12.41 5.07 -12.38
C VAL A 129 13.47 4.76 -11.32
N ALA A 130 14.75 5.04 -11.58
CA ALA A 130 15.82 4.68 -10.64
C ALA A 130 15.74 5.43 -9.29
N PRO A 131 15.51 6.76 -9.25
CA PRO A 131 15.23 7.49 -8.01
C PRO A 131 13.98 6.99 -7.28
N ALA A 132 12.91 6.65 -8.00
CA ALA A 132 11.70 6.09 -7.41
C ALA A 132 11.98 4.74 -6.72
N LEU A 133 12.65 3.81 -7.41
CA LEU A 133 13.07 2.52 -6.85
C LEU A 133 14.00 2.69 -5.64
N LEU A 134 14.95 3.63 -5.71
CA LEU A 134 15.82 3.95 -4.58
C LEU A 134 15.06 4.55 -3.40
N SER A 135 14.01 5.33 -3.64
CA SER A 135 13.11 5.84 -2.60
C SER A 135 12.39 4.69 -1.91
N GLU A 136 11.80 3.77 -2.68
CA GLU A 136 11.13 2.58 -2.16
C GLU A 136 12.07 1.68 -1.36
N LEU A 137 13.27 1.41 -1.85
CA LEU A 137 14.27 0.65 -1.10
C LEU A 137 14.65 1.32 0.22
N ARG A 138 14.72 2.66 0.26
CA ARG A 138 14.96 3.41 1.51
C ARG A 138 13.79 3.32 2.46
N LYS A 139 12.53 3.32 1.96
CA LYS A 139 11.33 3.11 2.79
C LYS A 139 11.30 1.69 3.35
N LEU A 140 11.61 0.68 2.54
CA LEU A 140 11.70 -0.71 2.98
C LEU A 140 12.79 -0.90 4.04
N LEU A 141 13.99 -0.36 3.81
CA LEU A 141 15.05 -0.39 4.81
C LEU A 141 14.64 0.38 6.08
N TYR A 142 13.99 1.54 5.93
CA TYR A 142 13.46 2.30 7.05
C TYR A 142 12.47 1.45 7.86
N PHE A 143 11.55 0.75 7.17
CA PHE A 143 10.56 -0.12 7.78
C PHE A 143 11.22 -1.25 8.57
N LEU A 144 12.07 -2.05 7.90
CA LEU A 144 12.72 -3.21 8.50
C LEU A 144 13.54 -2.83 9.74
N LEU A 145 14.31 -1.75 9.69
CA LEU A 145 15.13 -1.29 10.82
C LEU A 145 14.33 -0.91 12.06
N ARG A 146 13.04 -0.53 11.94
CA ARG A 146 12.16 -0.25 13.09
C ARG A 146 11.24 -1.42 13.43
N ALA A 147 10.78 -2.16 12.42
CA ALA A 147 9.87 -3.28 12.61
C ALA A 147 10.56 -4.43 13.35
N ILE A 148 11.82 -4.75 13.03
CA ILE A 148 12.54 -5.88 13.65
C ILE A 148 12.66 -5.71 15.17
N PRO A 149 13.14 -4.57 15.73
CA PRO A 149 13.15 -4.35 17.17
C PRO A 149 11.76 -4.46 17.82
N LEU A 150 10.72 -3.96 17.15
CA LEU A 150 9.35 -4.06 17.66
C LEU A 150 8.85 -5.51 17.66
N LEU A 151 9.20 -6.32 16.65
CA LEU A 151 8.90 -7.75 16.63
C LEU A 151 9.61 -8.49 17.77
N ILE A 152 10.87 -8.15 18.04
CA ILE A 152 11.61 -8.72 19.18
C ILE A 152 10.91 -8.37 20.50
N LEU A 153 10.32 -7.17 20.62
CA LEU A 153 9.59 -6.75 21.82
C LEU A 153 8.38 -7.64 22.13
N PHE A 154 7.73 -8.23 21.12
CA PHE A 154 6.63 -9.19 21.32
C PHE A 154 7.09 -10.48 22.04
N LEU A 155 8.37 -10.82 21.93
CA LEU A 155 8.95 -12.03 22.52
C LEU A 155 9.40 -11.84 23.97
N ILE A 156 9.48 -10.60 24.47
CA ILE A 156 9.96 -10.30 25.82
C ILE A 156 8.75 -10.24 26.78
N PRO A 157 8.60 -11.19 27.73
CA PRO A 157 7.52 -11.17 28.69
C PRO A 157 7.52 -9.87 29.52
N GLY A 158 6.34 -9.28 29.73
CA GLY A 158 6.18 -8.01 30.45
C GLY A 158 6.21 -6.79 29.53
N LEU A 159 7.20 -6.71 28.63
CA LEU A 159 7.25 -5.64 27.61
C LEU A 159 6.31 -5.88 26.43
N ASN A 160 5.98 -7.14 26.16
CA ASN A 160 5.02 -7.55 25.12
C ASN A 160 3.63 -6.90 25.26
N VAL A 161 3.24 -6.43 26.45
CA VAL A 161 1.99 -5.68 26.68
C VAL A 161 2.00 -4.34 25.95
N ALA A 162 3.15 -3.67 25.87
CA ALA A 162 3.29 -2.40 25.16
C ALA A 162 3.50 -2.58 23.64
N ALA A 163 3.92 -3.79 23.20
CA ALA A 163 4.30 -4.05 21.83
C ALA A 163 3.19 -3.78 20.79
N PRO A 164 1.92 -4.19 20.98
CA PRO A 164 0.83 -3.88 20.05
C PRO A 164 0.60 -2.38 19.87
N PHE A 165 0.70 -1.58 20.95
CA PHE A 165 0.51 -0.13 20.89
C PHE A 165 1.65 0.56 20.15
N LEU A 166 2.90 0.17 20.42
CA LEU A 166 4.06 0.67 19.71
C LEU A 166 4.05 0.27 18.24
N TRP A 167 3.62 -0.96 17.94
CA TRP A 167 3.42 -1.45 16.58
C TRP A 167 2.38 -0.61 15.85
N MET A 168 1.21 -0.38 16.46
CA MET A 168 0.16 0.46 15.87
C MET A 168 0.63 1.90 15.62
N LEU A 169 1.36 2.51 16.56
CA LEU A 169 1.94 3.85 16.37
C LEU A 169 2.97 3.87 15.22
N PHE A 170 3.77 2.83 15.12
CA PHE A 170 4.74 2.68 14.03
C PHE A 170 4.05 2.46 12.68
N SER A 171 3.02 1.60 12.61
CA SER A 171 2.21 1.39 11.41
C SER A 171 1.54 2.69 10.97
N ALA A 172 0.95 3.45 11.91
CA ALA A 172 0.36 4.75 11.64
C ALA A 172 1.40 5.74 11.06
N TRP A 173 2.58 5.82 11.67
CA TRP A 173 3.66 6.66 11.15
C TRP A 173 4.12 6.23 9.76
N PHE A 174 4.33 4.93 9.57
CA PHE A 174 4.82 4.37 8.31
C PHE A 174 3.81 4.59 7.18
N LEU A 175 2.52 4.37 7.43
CA LEU A 175 1.47 4.63 6.44
C LEU A 175 1.38 6.11 6.04
N ALA A 176 1.59 7.04 6.98
CA ALA A 176 1.66 8.45 6.65
C ALA A 176 2.87 8.81 5.77
N LEU A 177 4.00 8.13 6.00
CA LEU A 177 5.20 8.23 5.16
C LEU A 177 4.98 7.64 3.77
N GLU A 178 4.36 6.46 3.70
CA GLU A 178 4.10 5.71 2.47
C GLU A 178 3.16 6.45 1.54
N TYR A 179 1.99 6.86 2.04
CA TYR A 179 0.99 7.54 1.22
C TYR A 179 1.27 9.03 1.04
N GLY A 180 1.95 9.66 2.00
CA GLY A 180 2.45 11.03 1.87
C GLY A 180 3.48 11.19 0.75
N ASP A 181 4.17 10.10 0.37
CA ASP A 181 5.15 10.10 -0.70
C ASP A 181 4.53 10.48 -2.04
N TYR A 182 3.34 10.00 -2.40
CA TYR A 182 2.74 10.25 -3.72
C TYR A 182 2.69 11.74 -4.13
N PRO A 183 2.04 12.66 -3.37
CA PRO A 183 2.03 14.08 -3.73
C PRO A 183 3.42 14.74 -3.63
N MET A 184 4.29 14.26 -2.72
CA MET A 184 5.63 14.81 -2.54
C MET A 184 6.61 14.36 -3.65
N ALA A 185 6.45 13.15 -4.16
CA ALA A 185 7.20 12.57 -5.26
C ALA A 185 6.84 13.26 -6.58
N ASN A 186 5.57 13.65 -6.77
CA ASN A 186 5.15 14.51 -7.89
C ASN A 186 5.87 15.89 -7.88
N HIS A 187 6.40 16.30 -6.72
CA HIS A 187 7.22 17.50 -6.54
C HIS A 187 8.73 17.22 -6.52
N ASN A 188 9.16 16.01 -6.90
CA ASN A 188 10.56 15.57 -6.89
C ASN A 188 11.24 15.70 -5.52
N LEU A 189 10.49 15.63 -4.42
CA LEU A 189 11.07 15.66 -3.08
C LEU A 189 11.73 14.33 -2.76
N ALA A 190 12.98 14.36 -2.32
CA ALA A 190 13.68 13.16 -1.88
C ALA A 190 13.16 12.67 -0.52
N PHE A 191 13.26 11.36 -0.27
CA PHE A 191 12.86 10.70 0.99
C PHE A 191 13.23 11.47 2.27
N LYS A 192 14.46 12.01 2.35
CA LYS A 192 14.92 12.77 3.51
C LYS A 192 14.09 14.05 3.75
N GLN A 193 13.68 14.74 2.69
CA GLN A 193 12.86 15.95 2.75
C GLN A 193 11.41 15.61 3.13
N GLN A 194 10.86 14.54 2.54
CA GLN A 194 9.52 14.04 2.87
C GLN A 194 9.40 13.67 4.34
N HIS A 195 10.34 12.85 4.82
CA HIS A 195 10.41 12.43 6.22
C HIS A 195 10.57 13.65 7.16
N LYS A 196 11.35 14.68 6.78
CA LYS A 196 11.50 15.90 7.58
C LYS A 196 10.18 16.67 7.70
N ARG A 197 9.44 16.85 6.60
CA ARG A 197 8.15 17.56 6.59
C ARG A 197 7.10 16.85 7.44
N LEU A 198 6.96 15.53 7.28
CA LEU A 198 6.08 14.73 8.14
C LEU A 198 6.50 14.78 9.61
N LYS A 199 7.82 14.81 9.88
CA LYS A 199 8.36 14.93 11.25
C LYS A 199 8.13 16.31 11.86
N GLN A 200 7.93 17.35 11.06
CA GLN A 200 7.52 18.68 11.52
C GLN A 200 6.01 18.75 11.80
N ALA A 201 5.21 17.89 11.15
CA ALA A 201 3.77 17.72 11.38
C ALA A 201 3.44 16.36 12.03
N ARG A 202 4.15 15.97 13.12
CA ARG A 202 4.06 14.59 13.66
C ARG A 202 2.67 14.16 14.08
N LEU A 203 1.98 14.96 14.90
CA LEU A 203 0.67 14.59 15.42
C LEU A 203 -0.38 14.45 14.30
N PRO A 204 -0.51 15.41 13.37
CA PRO A 204 -1.33 15.22 12.17
C PRO A 204 -0.92 13.99 11.36
N SER A 205 0.37 13.77 11.11
CA SER A 205 0.84 12.60 10.34
C SER A 205 0.46 11.27 11.02
N LEU A 206 0.65 11.16 12.33
CA LEU A 206 0.25 10.00 13.12
C LEU A 206 -1.26 9.79 13.09
N SER A 207 -2.07 10.85 13.22
CA SER A 207 -3.54 10.71 13.16
C SER A 207 -4.03 10.33 11.76
N PHE A 208 -3.38 10.82 10.70
CA PHE A 208 -3.69 10.46 9.31
C PHE A 208 -3.45 8.96 9.08
N GLY A 209 -2.24 8.49 9.37
CA GLY A 209 -1.92 7.07 9.18
C GLY A 209 -2.59 6.16 10.22
N GLY A 210 -2.92 6.66 11.41
CA GLY A 210 -3.71 5.95 12.40
C GLY A 210 -5.15 5.74 11.92
N GLY A 211 -5.78 6.78 11.37
CA GLY A 211 -7.08 6.66 10.70
C GLY A 211 -7.05 5.66 9.54
N LEU A 212 -5.98 5.68 8.75
CA LEU A 212 -5.79 4.72 7.67
C LEU A 212 -5.60 3.28 8.19
N THR A 213 -4.84 3.10 9.27
CA THR A 213 -4.68 1.80 9.94
C THR A 213 -6.03 1.23 10.33
N LEU A 214 -6.87 2.04 10.99
CA LEU A 214 -8.22 1.65 11.40
C LEU A 214 -9.13 1.36 10.19
N MET A 215 -9.00 2.14 9.11
CA MET A 215 -9.75 1.93 7.88
C MET A 215 -9.38 0.60 7.21
N MET A 216 -8.09 0.23 7.20
CA MET A 216 -7.61 -1.04 6.66
C MET A 216 -8.05 -2.26 7.49
N MET A 217 -8.32 -2.07 8.79
CA MET A 217 -8.84 -3.14 9.66
C MET A 217 -10.28 -3.55 9.30
N VAL A 218 -11.06 -2.65 8.69
CA VAL A 218 -12.44 -2.95 8.27
C VAL A 218 -12.43 -3.49 6.83
N PRO A 219 -12.80 -4.76 6.58
CA PRO A 219 -12.62 -5.39 5.26
C PRO A 219 -13.24 -4.62 4.10
N ILE A 220 -14.46 -4.09 4.27
CA ILE A 220 -15.17 -3.33 3.23
C ILE A 220 -14.46 -2.00 2.97
N LEU A 221 -13.99 -1.31 4.02
CA LEU A 221 -13.28 -0.04 3.86
C LEU A 221 -11.87 -0.23 3.29
N ASN A 222 -11.24 -1.39 3.52
CA ASN A 222 -9.89 -1.68 3.02
C ASN A 222 -9.79 -1.55 1.49
N PHE A 223 -10.82 -1.94 0.73
CA PHE A 223 -10.87 -1.74 -0.72
C PHE A 223 -10.73 -0.28 -1.15
N PHE A 224 -11.16 0.66 -0.31
CA PHE A 224 -11.08 2.10 -0.56
C PHE A 224 -9.91 2.76 0.18
N ALA A 225 -9.20 2.02 1.05
CA ALA A 225 -8.17 2.58 1.92
C ALA A 225 -7.03 3.20 1.11
N MET A 226 -6.53 2.49 0.10
CA MET A 226 -5.48 2.98 -0.79
C MET A 226 -5.87 4.27 -1.54
N PRO A 227 -6.95 4.33 -2.33
CA PRO A 227 -7.32 5.57 -3.04
C PRO A 227 -7.71 6.71 -2.09
N ALA A 228 -8.34 6.40 -0.95
CA ALA A 228 -8.68 7.40 0.06
C ALA A 228 -7.43 8.00 0.70
N ALA A 229 -6.44 7.16 0.99
CA ALA A 229 -5.16 7.57 1.52
C ALA A 229 -4.40 8.44 0.52
N VAL A 230 -4.35 8.08 -0.75
CA VAL A 230 -3.72 8.91 -1.79
C VAL A 230 -4.40 10.27 -1.88
N ALA A 231 -5.73 10.31 -2.01
CA ALA A 231 -6.47 11.58 -2.11
C ALA A 231 -6.34 12.43 -0.83
N GLY A 232 -6.44 11.80 0.35
CA GLY A 232 -6.29 12.47 1.64
C GLY A 232 -4.86 12.96 1.89
N ALA A 233 -3.85 12.20 1.48
CA ALA A 233 -2.45 12.60 1.56
C ALA A 233 -2.17 13.81 0.66
N THR A 234 -2.73 13.85 -0.55
CA THR A 234 -2.64 15.02 -1.44
C THR A 234 -3.30 16.25 -0.85
N LEU A 235 -4.47 16.10 -0.22
CA LEU A 235 -5.13 17.20 0.49
C LEU A 235 -4.27 17.69 1.68
N PHE A 236 -3.74 16.77 2.49
CA PHE A 236 -2.84 17.08 3.60
C PHE A 236 -1.57 17.79 3.12
N TRP A 237 -1.03 17.37 1.98
CA TRP A 237 0.08 18.03 1.31
C TRP A 237 -0.27 19.47 0.92
N HIS A 238 -1.37 19.65 0.21
CA HIS A 238 -1.83 20.94 -0.32
C HIS A 238 -2.10 21.95 0.81
N GLU A 239 -2.78 21.56 1.87
CA GLU A 239 -3.14 22.50 2.93
C GLU A 239 -2.02 22.77 3.93
N ARG A 240 -1.11 21.81 4.13
CA ARG A 240 -0.19 21.87 5.28
C ARG A 240 1.26 21.55 4.94
N LEU A 241 1.55 20.37 4.39
CA LEU A 241 2.95 19.93 4.26
C LEU A 241 3.75 20.75 3.22
N ARG A 242 3.10 21.29 2.19
CA ARG A 242 3.79 22.09 1.17
C ARG A 242 4.40 23.38 1.72
N HIS A 243 3.76 23.97 2.75
CA HIS A 243 4.16 25.25 3.36
C HIS A 243 5.30 25.11 4.38
N ILE A 244 5.65 23.87 4.75
CA ILE A 244 6.76 23.59 5.64
C ILE A 244 8.06 23.66 4.84
N LYS A 245 8.82 24.75 5.00
CA LYS A 245 10.15 24.90 4.38
C LYS A 245 11.16 23.99 5.09
N SER A 246 11.88 23.21 4.28
CA SER A 246 12.96 22.30 4.72
C SER A 246 14.27 23.04 4.90
#